data_AF-A0A426CKY0-F1
#
_entry.id   AF-A0A426CKY0-F1
#
_cell.length_a   1.000
_cell.length_b   1.000
_cell.length_c   1.000
_cell.angle_alpha   90.00
_cell.angle_beta   90.00
_cell.angle_gamma   90.00
#
_symmetry.space_group_name_H-M   'P 1'
#
loop_
_entity.id
_entity.type
_entity.pdbx_description
1 polymer ?
#
loop_
_entity_poly.entity_id
_entity_poly.type
_entity_poly.pdbx_seq_one_letter_code
_entity_poly.pdbx_strand_id
1 'polypeptide(L)'
;MNGVPLQLHEAILGQTGSGKSHLAKHKASHLKASGIGVLVLHMDIEPWPLACHSWQTDDPAEFLRMFWAARNCACFMELADAEVDKYDLGFHRCFTKGRHFGHRCFFVSQRAAQVHPAIRENCTSLALFSVQADPAKLWSKEFNDPVLLKAASLPPHCFYYKTNRYTPARLLKLSA
;
A
#
# COMPACT_ATOMS: atom_id res chain seq x y z
N MET A 1 -13.65 26.03 -4.86
CA MET A 1 -12.28 25.60 -4.51
C MET A 1 -12.02 24.30 -5.22
N ASN A 2 -11.23 24.31 -6.30
CA ASN A 2 -10.94 23.13 -7.10
C ASN A 2 -10.07 22.19 -6.28
N GLY A 3 -10.71 21.17 -5.70
CA GLY A 3 -10.07 20.19 -4.84
C GLY A 3 -9.04 19.40 -5.64
N VAL A 4 -7.76 19.72 -5.46
CA VAL A 4 -6.68 18.79 -5.79
C VAL A 4 -6.97 17.54 -4.96
N PRO A 5 -7.20 16.37 -5.56
CA PRO A 5 -7.34 15.14 -4.79
C PRO A 5 -6.06 15.00 -3.98
N LEU A 6 -6.18 14.93 -2.65
CA LEU A 6 -5.06 14.55 -1.79
C LEU A 6 -4.40 13.34 -2.45
N GLN A 7 -3.13 13.46 -2.84
CA GLN A 7 -2.38 12.34 -3.38
C GLN A 7 -2.08 11.42 -2.20
N LEU A 8 -2.95 10.44 -2.02
CA LEU A 8 -2.95 9.57 -0.85
C LEU A 8 -1.89 8.47 -1.03
N HIS A 9 -0.98 8.36 -0.07
CA HIS A 9 -0.23 7.14 0.13
C HIS A 9 -1.10 6.16 0.93
N GLU A 10 -1.10 4.89 0.54
CA GLU A 10 -1.96 3.85 1.12
C GLU A 10 -1.14 2.65 1.59
N ALA A 11 -1.47 2.15 2.78
CA ALA A 11 -0.99 0.85 3.25
C ALA A 11 -2.06 -0.22 3.00
N ILE A 12 -1.67 -1.35 2.42
CA ILE A 12 -2.50 -2.53 2.16
C ILE A 12 -1.86 -3.72 2.87
N LEU A 13 -2.48 -4.19 3.94
CA LEU A 13 -1.85 -5.10 4.89
C LEU A 13 -2.74 -6.30 5.17
N GLY A 14 -2.13 -7.48 5.25
CA GLY A 14 -2.85 -8.71 5.55
C GLY A 14 -1.98 -9.94 5.43
N GLN A 15 -2.31 -11.00 6.16
CA GLN A 15 -1.64 -12.29 6.04
C GLN A 15 -1.84 -12.90 4.64
N THR A 16 -1.03 -13.91 4.31
CA THR A 16 -1.24 -14.73 3.09
C THR A 16 -2.67 -15.26 3.01
N GLY A 17 -3.24 -15.26 1.81
CA GLY A 17 -4.63 -15.70 1.59
C GLY A 17 -5.71 -14.69 2.00
N SER A 18 -5.36 -13.55 2.61
CA SER A 18 -6.34 -12.56 3.05
C SER A 18 -7.06 -11.82 1.93
N GLY A 19 -6.45 -11.74 0.73
CA GLY A 19 -6.95 -10.97 -0.41
C GLY A 19 -6.22 -9.64 -0.66
N LYS A 20 -5.20 -9.29 0.14
CA LYS A 20 -4.43 -8.04 -0.03
C LYS A 20 -3.87 -7.82 -1.45
N SER A 21 -3.24 -8.84 -2.03
CA SER A 21 -2.62 -8.75 -3.36
C SER A 21 -3.68 -8.67 -4.46
N HIS A 22 -4.86 -9.27 -4.24
CA HIS A 22 -6.01 -9.11 -5.13
C HIS A 22 -6.53 -7.66 -5.10
N LEU A 23 -6.73 -7.06 -3.92
CA LEU A 23 -7.11 -5.65 -3.82
C LEU A 23 -6.09 -4.72 -4.47
N ALA A 24 -4.80 -4.96 -4.24
CA ALA A 24 -3.73 -4.15 -4.81
C ALA A 24 -3.73 -4.21 -6.34
N LYS A 25 -3.80 -5.41 -6.92
CA LYS A 25 -3.89 -5.63 -8.38
C LYS A 25 -5.16 -5.01 -8.97
N HIS A 26 -6.31 -5.15 -8.30
CA HIS A 26 -7.57 -4.53 -8.73
C HIS A 26 -7.47 -2.99 -8.76
N LYS A 27 -6.94 -2.37 -7.70
CA LYS A 27 -6.69 -0.92 -7.65
C LYS A 27 -5.75 -0.47 -8.76
N ALA A 28 -4.66 -1.20 -8.97
CA ALA A 28 -3.67 -0.90 -9.99
C ALA A 28 -4.25 -0.97 -11.41
N SER A 29 -5.03 -2.02 -11.70
CA SER A 29 -5.76 -2.16 -12.97
C SER A 29 -6.71 -0.98 -13.22
N HIS A 30 -7.50 -0.60 -12.21
CA HIS A 30 -8.40 0.55 -12.33
C HIS A 30 -7.66 1.87 -12.57
N LEU A 31 -6.53 2.11 -11.89
CA LEU A 31 -5.71 3.31 -12.08
C LEU A 31 -5.09 3.34 -13.49
N LYS A 32 -4.58 2.19 -13.96
CA LYS A 32 -4.06 2.07 -15.33
C LYS A 32 -5.15 2.34 -16.36
N ALA A 33 -6.33 1.75 -16.18
CA ALA A 33 -7.48 1.94 -17.06
C ALA A 33 -7.96 3.42 -17.08
N SER A 34 -7.75 4.18 -16.00
CA SER A 34 -8.02 5.62 -15.97
C SER A 34 -6.86 6.48 -16.49
N GLY A 35 -5.86 5.88 -17.16
CA GLY A 35 -4.74 6.58 -17.80
C GLY A 35 -3.59 6.97 -16.86
N ILE A 36 -3.58 6.50 -15.61
CA ILE A 36 -2.48 6.75 -14.69
C ILE A 36 -1.38 5.71 -14.95
N GLY A 37 -0.13 6.17 -15.13
CA GLY A 37 1.01 5.26 -15.23
C GLY A 37 1.18 4.47 -13.93
N VAL A 38 1.31 3.15 -14.02
CA VAL A 38 1.45 2.27 -12.85
C VAL A 38 2.81 1.60 -12.83
N LEU A 39 3.59 1.86 -11.79
CA LEU A 39 4.87 1.22 -11.51
C LEU A 39 4.68 0.18 -10.41
N VAL A 40 5.20 -1.03 -10.62
CA VAL A 40 5.10 -2.11 -9.64
C VAL A 40 6.48 -2.65 -9.31
N LEU A 41 6.82 -2.68 -8.03
CA LEU A 41 7.85 -3.55 -7.48
C LEU A 41 7.15 -4.81 -6.99
N HIS A 42 7.32 -5.92 -7.71
CA HIS A 42 6.71 -7.21 -7.38
C HIS A 42 7.71 -8.12 -6.67
N MET A 43 7.21 -9.21 -6.09
CA MET A 43 8.06 -10.30 -5.61
C MET A 43 8.62 -11.07 -6.82
N ASP A 44 9.89 -11.46 -6.79
CA ASP A 44 10.62 -12.19 -7.85
C ASP A 44 9.76 -13.24 -8.59
N ILE A 45 9.13 -14.15 -7.83
CA ILE A 45 8.36 -15.27 -8.36
C ILE A 45 6.89 -14.96 -8.71
N GLU A 46 6.42 -13.72 -8.51
CA GLU A 46 5.01 -13.34 -8.70
C GLU A 46 4.84 -12.03 -9.49
N PRO A 47 5.20 -11.99 -10.79
CA PRO A 47 4.93 -10.83 -11.63
C PRO A 47 3.42 -10.53 -11.69
N TRP A 48 3.09 -9.25 -11.75
CA TRP A 48 1.71 -8.82 -11.86
C TRP A 48 1.20 -8.96 -13.31
N PRO A 49 -0.11 -9.21 -13.52
CA PRO A 49 -0.69 -9.26 -14.86
C PRO A 49 -0.52 -7.94 -15.61
N LEU A 50 -0.37 -7.99 -16.94
CA LEU A 50 -0.23 -6.80 -17.80
C LEU A 50 -1.34 -5.76 -17.61
N ALA A 51 -2.56 -6.18 -17.27
CA ALA A 51 -3.66 -5.27 -16.99
C ALA A 51 -3.42 -4.36 -15.77
N CYS A 52 -2.51 -4.74 -14.87
CA CYS A 52 -2.30 -4.07 -13.59
C CYS A 52 -1.15 -3.07 -13.59
N HIS A 53 -0.24 -3.08 -14.58
CA HIS A 53 0.96 -2.23 -14.56
C HIS A 53 1.26 -1.60 -15.93
N SER A 54 1.89 -0.43 -15.92
CA SER A 54 2.55 0.15 -17.10
C SER A 54 3.99 -0.33 -17.21
N TRP A 55 4.63 -0.57 -16.07
CA TRP A 55 5.99 -1.09 -15.95
C TRP A 55 6.13 -1.81 -14.61
N GLN A 56 6.91 -2.88 -14.56
CA GLN A 56 7.15 -3.62 -13.34
C GLN A 56 8.57 -4.19 -13.31
N THR A 57 9.10 -4.40 -12.12
CA THR A 57 10.39 -5.06 -11.85
C THR A 57 10.31 -5.77 -10.50
N ASP A 58 11.25 -6.68 -10.25
CA ASP A 58 11.57 -7.24 -8.94
C ASP A 58 12.86 -6.63 -8.35
N ASP A 59 13.64 -5.83 -9.11
CA ASP A 59 14.86 -5.17 -8.64
C ASP A 59 14.53 -3.85 -7.92
N PRO A 60 14.77 -3.75 -6.59
CA PRO A 60 14.56 -2.52 -5.83
C PRO A 60 15.32 -1.31 -6.38
N ALA A 61 16.55 -1.49 -6.85
CA ALA A 61 17.38 -0.40 -7.36
C ALA A 61 16.86 0.09 -8.71
N GLU A 62 16.42 -0.82 -9.59
CA GLU A 62 15.75 -0.45 -10.84
C GLU A 62 14.44 0.28 -10.59
N PHE A 63 13.63 -0.21 -9.65
CA PHE A 63 12.40 0.44 -9.27
C PHE A 63 12.63 1.87 -8.77
N LEU A 64 13.62 2.09 -7.89
CA LEU A 64 13.95 3.42 -7.39
C LEU A 64 14.41 4.35 -8.54
N ARG A 65 15.23 3.87 -9.48
CA ARG A 65 15.62 4.67 -10.66
C ARG A 65 14.39 5.09 -11.47
N MET A 66 13.49 4.16 -11.77
CA MET A 66 12.27 4.44 -12.52
C MET A 66 11.34 5.40 -11.76
N PHE A 67 11.16 5.18 -10.45
CA PHE A 67 10.35 6.02 -9.59
C PHE A 67 10.78 7.50 -9.67
N TRP A 68 12.08 7.79 -9.56
CA TRP A 68 12.57 9.17 -9.59
C TRP A 68 12.57 9.80 -10.99
N ALA A 69 12.58 8.99 -12.05
CA ALA A 69 12.48 9.45 -13.44
C ALA A 69 11.03 9.77 -13.84
N ALA A 70 10.07 8.98 -13.36
CA ALA A 70 8.66 9.10 -13.72
C ALA A 70 7.94 10.26 -13.01
N ARG A 71 6.73 10.62 -13.45
CA ARG A 71 5.87 11.65 -12.85
C ARG A 71 4.42 11.21 -12.85
N ASN A 72 3.66 11.65 -11.84
CA ASN A 72 2.21 11.43 -11.74
C ASN A 72 1.76 9.94 -11.73
N CYS A 73 2.66 9.02 -11.37
CA CYS A 73 2.38 7.57 -11.36
C CYS A 73 1.73 7.07 -10.05
N ALA A 74 1.05 5.93 -10.15
CA ALA A 74 0.75 5.07 -9.01
C ALA A 74 1.87 4.03 -8.86
N CYS A 75 2.48 3.97 -7.69
CA CYS A 75 3.66 3.17 -7.40
C CYS A 75 3.30 2.13 -6.35
N PHE A 76 3.12 0.88 -6.77
CA PHE A 76 2.85 -0.25 -5.88
C PHE A 76 4.16 -0.94 -5.51
N MET A 77 4.38 -1.12 -4.22
CA MET A 77 5.58 -1.71 -3.66
C MET A 77 5.14 -2.92 -2.83
N GLU A 78 5.17 -4.11 -3.43
CA GLU A 78 4.95 -5.37 -2.75
C GLU A 78 6.27 -5.83 -2.13
N LEU A 79 6.64 -5.13 -1.07
CA LEU A 79 7.87 -5.38 -0.36
C LEU A 79 7.66 -6.58 0.55
N ALA A 80 8.28 -7.71 0.19
CA ALA A 80 8.47 -8.79 1.13
C ALA A 80 9.27 -8.23 2.31
N ASP A 81 8.86 -8.56 3.53
CA ASP A 81 9.37 -7.96 4.76
C ASP A 81 10.89 -8.16 5.02
N ALA A 82 11.60 -8.79 4.09
CA ALA A 82 13.04 -9.03 4.09
C ALA A 82 13.85 -8.01 3.25
N GLU A 83 13.23 -7.28 2.31
CA GLU A 83 13.98 -6.47 1.33
C GLU A 83 14.06 -4.98 1.66
N VAL A 84 13.22 -4.49 2.57
CA VAL A 84 13.35 -3.13 3.11
C VAL A 84 13.89 -3.24 4.51
N ASP A 85 15.21 -3.11 4.63
CA ASP A 85 15.83 -2.84 5.92
C ASP A 85 15.21 -1.55 6.48
N LYS A 86 15.05 -1.48 7.80
CA LYS A 86 14.67 -0.25 8.53
C LYS A 86 15.61 0.93 8.23
N TYR A 87 16.75 0.71 7.59
CA TYR A 87 17.70 1.73 7.16
C TYR A 87 17.62 2.09 5.67
N ASP A 88 16.71 1.51 4.89
CA ASP A 88 16.58 1.82 3.47
C ASP A 88 15.91 3.19 3.25
N LEU A 89 16.77 4.22 3.24
CA LEU A 89 16.39 5.60 2.99
C LEU A 89 15.79 5.82 1.60
N GLY A 90 16.01 4.92 0.64
CA GLY A 90 15.48 5.00 -0.72
C GLY A 90 13.96 4.93 -0.70
N PHE A 91 13.41 3.83 -0.15
CA PHE A 91 11.96 3.65 -0.05
C PHE A 91 11.29 4.65 0.88
N HIS A 92 11.94 5.05 1.99
CA HIS A 92 11.41 6.10 2.87
C HIS A 92 11.22 7.43 2.11
N ARG A 93 12.15 7.75 1.21
CA ARG A 93 12.05 8.95 0.37
C ARG A 93 10.89 8.87 -0.62
N CYS A 94 10.52 7.69 -1.10
CA CYS A 94 9.34 7.53 -1.96
C CYS A 94 8.05 8.00 -1.25
N PHE A 95 7.86 7.68 0.02
CA PHE A 95 6.65 8.08 0.78
C PHE A 95 6.70 9.50 1.35
N THR A 96 7.90 10.05 1.57
CA THR A 96 8.03 11.43 2.08
C THR A 96 8.07 12.46 0.96
N LYS A 97 8.69 12.13 -0.18
CA LYS A 97 8.89 13.05 -1.31
C LYS A 97 8.06 12.73 -2.55
N GLY A 98 7.55 11.51 -2.70
CA GLY A 98 6.84 11.07 -3.92
C GLY A 98 5.69 11.98 -4.34
N ARG A 99 4.94 12.53 -3.38
CA ARG A 99 3.87 13.51 -3.64
C ARG A 99 4.33 14.75 -4.42
N HIS A 100 5.58 15.18 -4.26
CA HIS A 100 6.12 16.33 -5.00
C HIS A 100 6.34 16.03 -6.48
N PHE A 101 6.37 14.75 -6.84
CA PHE A 101 6.47 14.24 -8.21
C PHE A 101 5.11 13.79 -8.76
N GLY A 102 4.04 14.01 -8.01
CA GLY A 102 2.69 13.58 -8.36
C GLY A 102 2.37 12.13 -8.01
N HIS A 103 3.26 11.42 -7.30
CA HIS A 103 3.12 9.99 -7.07
C HIS A 103 2.09 9.66 -5.99
N ARG A 104 1.36 8.58 -6.24
CA ARG A 104 0.56 7.85 -5.24
C ARG A 104 1.33 6.58 -4.91
N CYS A 105 1.60 6.33 -3.64
CA CYS A 105 2.45 5.21 -3.24
C CYS A 105 1.59 4.22 -2.46
N PHE A 106 1.65 2.96 -2.85
CA PHE A 106 0.91 1.87 -2.25
C PHE A 106 1.90 0.89 -1.67
N PHE A 107 1.87 0.74 -0.36
CA PHE A 107 2.67 -0.22 0.35
C PHE A 107 1.85 -1.50 0.55
N VAL A 108 2.34 -2.66 0.09
CA VAL A 108 1.66 -3.96 0.23
C VAL A 108 2.55 -4.91 1.02
N SER A 109 2.09 -5.42 2.17
CA SER A 109 2.91 -6.27 3.04
C SER A 109 2.08 -7.24 3.89
N GLN A 110 2.73 -8.32 4.32
CA GLN A 110 2.19 -9.29 5.26
C GLN A 110 2.45 -8.90 6.73
N ARG A 111 3.68 -8.47 7.05
CA ARG A 111 4.04 -8.12 8.42
C ARG A 111 4.02 -6.62 8.62
N ALA A 112 2.81 -6.16 8.87
CA ALA A 112 2.44 -4.82 9.29
C ALA A 112 3.33 -4.17 10.40
N ALA A 113 4.07 -4.94 11.20
CA ALA A 113 5.01 -4.42 12.20
C ALA A 113 6.40 -4.05 11.64
N GLN A 114 6.80 -4.61 10.49
CA GLN A 114 8.12 -4.39 9.88
C GLN A 114 8.17 -3.13 8.99
N VAL A 115 7.01 -2.52 8.72
CA VAL A 115 6.91 -1.27 7.97
C VAL A 115 7.61 -0.16 8.75
N HIS A 116 8.57 0.56 8.17
CA HIS A 116 9.23 1.65 8.87
C HIS A 116 8.23 2.74 9.31
N PRO A 117 8.37 3.32 10.52
CA PRO A 117 7.44 4.35 11.03
C PRO A 117 7.23 5.51 10.06
N ALA A 118 8.29 6.01 9.41
CA ALA A 118 8.17 7.11 8.44
C ALA A 118 7.29 6.77 7.23
N ILE A 119 7.24 5.49 6.80
CA ILE A 119 6.30 5.07 5.76
C ILE A 119 4.88 5.09 6.32
N ARG A 120 4.67 4.49 7.50
CA ARG A 120 3.35 4.44 8.15
C ARG A 120 2.76 5.83 8.37
N GLU A 121 3.54 6.75 8.93
CA GLU A 121 3.16 8.14 9.20
C GLU A 121 2.74 8.89 7.93
N ASN A 122 3.41 8.64 6.80
CA ASN A 122 3.09 9.26 5.51
C ASN A 122 1.94 8.55 4.77
N CYS A 123 1.58 7.31 5.15
CA CYS A 123 0.35 6.68 4.68
C CYS A 123 -0.87 7.36 5.31
N THR A 124 -1.72 7.88 4.45
CA THR A 124 -2.96 8.56 4.82
C THR A 124 -4.16 7.63 4.71
N SER A 125 -4.10 6.61 3.85
CA SER A 125 -5.14 5.60 3.62
C SER A 125 -4.67 4.23 4.12
N LEU A 126 -5.61 3.36 4.50
CA LEU A 126 -5.33 2.01 5.01
C LEU A 126 -6.40 1.02 4.55
N ALA A 127 -5.95 -0.10 3.98
CA ALA A 127 -6.73 -1.32 3.83
C ALA A 127 -6.10 -2.41 4.73
N LEU A 128 -6.75 -2.69 5.86
CA LEU A 128 -6.28 -3.65 6.85
C LEU A 128 -7.15 -4.90 6.83
N PHE A 129 -6.63 -5.95 6.19
CA PHE A 129 -7.20 -7.30 6.24
C PHE A 129 -6.83 -7.99 7.56
N SER A 130 -7.15 -9.29 7.66
CA SER A 130 -6.75 -10.11 8.79
C SER A 130 -5.23 -10.09 9.00
N VAL A 131 -4.82 -9.72 10.23
CA VAL A 131 -3.45 -9.62 10.71
C VAL A 131 -3.36 -10.20 12.13
N GLN A 132 -2.15 -10.39 12.67
CA GLN A 132 -2.03 -10.80 14.07
C GLN A 132 -2.48 -9.68 15.03
N ALA A 133 -2.75 -10.03 16.29
CA ALA A 133 -3.25 -9.09 17.30
C ALA A 133 -2.34 -7.88 17.52
N ASP A 134 -1.02 -8.08 17.57
CA ASP A 134 -0.08 -6.98 17.83
C ASP A 134 0.04 -5.99 16.66
N PRO A 135 0.13 -6.43 15.40
CA PRO A 135 -0.09 -5.55 14.25
C PRO A 135 -1.43 -4.79 14.29
N ALA A 136 -2.54 -5.44 14.67
CA ALA A 136 -3.83 -4.77 14.77
C ALA A 136 -3.80 -3.62 15.80
N LYS A 137 -3.15 -3.84 16.96
CA LYS A 137 -2.90 -2.79 17.97
C LYS A 137 -2.04 -1.64 17.43
N LEU A 138 -0.96 -1.97 16.72
CA LEU A 138 -0.08 -0.96 16.10
C LEU A 138 -0.88 -0.05 15.16
N TRP A 139 -1.60 -0.64 14.20
CA TRP A 139 -2.32 0.15 13.20
C TRP A 139 -3.53 0.88 13.78
N SER A 140 -4.16 0.32 14.82
CA SER A 140 -5.17 1.03 15.61
C SER A 140 -4.62 2.31 16.23
N LYS A 141 -3.43 2.25 16.83
CA LYS A 141 -2.75 3.43 17.40
C LYS A 141 -2.33 4.42 16.31
N GLU A 142 -1.68 3.94 15.25
CA GLU A 142 -1.19 4.78 14.14
C GLU A 142 -2.30 5.57 13.44
N PHE A 143 -3.49 4.98 13.31
CA PHE A 143 -4.66 5.60 12.66
C PHE A 143 -5.68 6.17 13.65
N ASN A 144 -5.37 6.15 14.95
CA ASN A 144 -6.25 6.56 16.04
C ASN A 144 -7.68 6.01 15.89
N ASP A 145 -7.79 4.70 15.65
CA ASP A 145 -9.07 4.04 15.38
C ASP A 145 -9.16 2.67 16.09
N PRO A 146 -9.91 2.57 17.20
CA PRO A 146 -10.00 1.34 17.98
C PRO A 146 -10.72 0.21 17.25
N VAL A 147 -11.49 0.48 16.18
CA VAL A 147 -12.17 -0.60 15.43
C VAL A 147 -11.16 -1.52 14.74
N LEU A 148 -9.98 -1.00 14.41
CA LEU A 148 -8.90 -1.75 13.77
C LEU A 148 -8.35 -2.89 14.64
N LEU A 149 -8.54 -2.85 15.97
CA LEU A 149 -8.19 -3.95 16.87
C LEU A 149 -8.89 -5.26 16.48
N LYS A 150 -10.08 -5.16 15.88
CA LYS A 150 -10.87 -6.32 15.43
C LYS A 150 -10.34 -6.96 14.16
N ALA A 151 -9.30 -6.38 13.53
CA ALA A 151 -8.71 -6.93 12.31
C ALA A 151 -8.20 -8.36 12.51
N ALA A 152 -7.75 -8.72 13.72
CA ALA A 152 -7.22 -10.05 14.01
C ALA A 152 -8.24 -11.20 13.94
N SER A 153 -9.53 -10.87 13.88
CA SER A 153 -10.62 -11.85 13.79
C SER A 153 -11.39 -11.75 12.48
N LEU A 154 -10.87 -11.02 11.49
CA LEU A 154 -11.55 -10.88 10.21
C LEU A 154 -11.53 -12.20 9.42
N PRO A 155 -12.66 -12.59 8.83
CA PRO A 155 -12.68 -13.69 7.88
C PRO A 155 -11.92 -13.30 6.60
N PRO A 156 -11.52 -14.28 5.77
CA PRO A 156 -10.87 -14.02 4.48
C PRO A 156 -11.66 -13.01 3.63
N HIS A 157 -10.93 -12.18 2.89
CA HIS A 157 -11.47 -11.16 1.98
C HIS A 157 -12.21 -9.99 2.64
N CYS A 158 -12.38 -9.99 3.96
CA CYS A 158 -12.86 -8.84 4.72
C CYS A 158 -11.69 -7.97 5.17
N PHE A 159 -11.89 -6.65 5.14
CA PHE A 159 -10.89 -5.67 5.55
C PHE A 159 -11.53 -4.40 6.09
N TYR A 160 -10.85 -3.76 7.02
CA TYR A 160 -11.16 -2.40 7.42
C TYR A 160 -10.50 -1.42 6.44
N TYR A 161 -11.29 -0.50 5.89
CA TYR A 161 -10.82 0.54 5.00
C TYR A 161 -10.96 1.92 5.62
N LYS A 162 -9.86 2.67 5.64
CA LYS A 162 -9.82 4.10 5.97
C LYS A 162 -9.39 4.87 4.73
N THR A 163 -10.24 5.77 4.26
CA THR A 163 -9.92 6.66 3.13
C THR A 163 -8.92 7.74 3.51
N ASN A 164 -8.96 8.20 4.76
CA ASN A 164 -7.95 9.07 5.36
C ASN A 164 -7.80 8.78 6.87
N ARG A 165 -6.85 9.45 7.54
CA ARG A 165 -6.56 9.29 8.97
C ARG A 165 -7.71 9.73 9.89
N TYR A 166 -8.59 10.62 9.45
CA TYR A 166 -9.61 11.28 10.28
C TYR A 166 -11.00 10.64 10.15
N THR A 167 -11.23 9.87 9.09
CA THR A 167 -12.49 9.14 8.87
C THR A 167 -12.47 7.79 9.55
N PRO A 168 -13.53 7.38 10.28
CA PRO A 168 -13.63 6.04 10.86
C PRO A 168 -13.48 4.93 9.81
N ALA A 169 -12.88 3.81 10.20
CA ALA A 169 -12.74 2.68 9.30
C ALA A 169 -14.09 2.04 8.99
N ARG A 170 -14.25 1.60 7.74
CA ARG A 170 -15.42 0.86 7.26
C ARG A 170 -15.04 -0.58 7.03
N LEU A 171 -15.83 -1.52 7.52
CA LEU A 171 -15.67 -2.93 7.17
C LEU A 171 -16.18 -3.15 5.74
N LEU A 172 -15.32 -3.66 4.86
CA LEU A 172 -15.61 -4.00 3.47
C LEU A 172 -15.25 -5.47 3.21
N LYS A 173 -15.82 -6.02 2.13
CA LYS A 173 -15.51 -7.36 1.64
C LYS A 173 -15.16 -7.28 0.16
N LEU A 174 -14.08 -7.94 -0.26
CA LEU A 174 -13.79 -8.13 -1.69
C LEU A 174 -14.84 -9.07 -2.28
N SER A 175 -15.54 -8.61 -3.30
CA SER A 175 -16.32 -9.48 -4.19
C SER A 175 -15.34 -10.29 -5.03
N ALA A 176 -15.62 -11.58 -5.18
CA ALA A 176 -14.93 -12.46 -6.12
C ALA A 176 -15.27 -12.08 -7.57
#